data_AF-A0AAX7V475-F1
#
_entry.id   AF-A0AAX7V475-F1
#
_cell.length_a   1.000
_cell.length_b   1.000
_cell.length_c   1.000
_cell.angle_alpha   90.00
_cell.angle_beta   90.00
_cell.angle_gamma   90.00
#
_symmetry.space_group_name_H-M   'P 1'
#
loop_
_entity.id
_entity.type
_entity.pdbx_description
1 polymer ?
#
loop_
_entity_poly.entity_id
_entity_poly.type
_entity_poly.pdbx_seq_one_letter_code
_entity_poly.pdbx_strand_id
1 'polypeptide(L)'
;MEQQKKILCVGLVCLDIINVVNKYPEEDTDSRCLSQRWQRGGNASNSCTVLSLLGAPCAFMGSLSAGPVANFIMADFSQRDIDVSAVVLQVEGQTPCACCVVCPSTGTRTVVLSDTNLPDVTAEDFSKVHLHQFKWIHWEGRNAEEQVKMIQQVERYNSMLPQQQKITISVEIEKTRQPLYQLFPHGDVVFVSKDVARDFGFESAEAALKGLYSRVKQGAILICAWAEKGADALGPDGVIIHSDAFPPESLVDTLGAGDTFNAAVIYTLSKGETFKHLCSRKPAKPQYSVANSFINKVLILIHARTKPVLTYIRCCKCTWIGSYIILFYAT
;
A
#
# COMPACT_ATOMS: atom_id res chain seq x y z
N MET A 1 3.45 -11.68 -28.18
CA MET A 1 3.11 -11.87 -26.76
C MET A 1 2.43 -10.61 -26.29
N GLU A 2 1.19 -10.70 -25.82
CA GLU A 2 0.48 -9.53 -25.30
C GLU A 2 1.14 -9.12 -23.98
N GLN A 3 1.63 -7.88 -23.89
CA GLN A 3 2.37 -7.41 -22.72
C GLN A 3 1.40 -7.35 -21.53
N GLN A 4 1.80 -7.94 -20.40
CA GLN A 4 0.94 -7.97 -19.21
C GLN A 4 0.71 -6.55 -18.70
N LYS A 5 -0.57 -6.13 -18.62
CA LYS A 5 -0.94 -4.81 -18.08
C LYS A 5 -0.52 -4.66 -16.62
N LYS A 6 0.01 -3.49 -16.29
CA LYS A 6 0.55 -3.11 -14.97
C LYS A 6 -0.53 -2.59 -14.03
N ILE A 7 -0.17 -2.49 -12.75
CA ILE A 7 -0.90 -1.73 -11.71
C ILE A 7 -0.11 -0.45 -11.42
N LEU A 8 -0.71 0.72 -11.60
CA LEU A 8 -0.08 2.00 -11.27
C LEU A 8 -0.50 2.45 -9.86
N CYS A 9 0.45 2.85 -9.03
CA CYS A 9 0.18 3.54 -7.76
C CYS A 9 0.64 4.99 -7.86
N VAL A 10 -0.29 5.92 -7.65
CA VAL A 10 -0.09 7.37 -7.69
C VAL A 10 -0.08 7.90 -6.25
N GLY A 11 1.01 8.52 -5.83
CA GLY A 11 1.10 9.06 -4.46
C GLY A 11 2.51 9.40 -4.01
N LEU A 12 2.74 9.24 -2.72
CA LEU A 12 3.99 9.62 -2.07
C LEU A 12 5.06 8.54 -2.20
N VAL A 13 6.30 9.02 -2.33
CA VAL A 13 7.51 8.30 -1.96
C VAL A 13 8.34 9.16 -1.02
N CYS A 14 8.95 8.53 -0.02
CA CYS A 14 9.89 9.17 0.88
C CYS A 14 11.05 8.23 1.23
N LEU A 15 12.09 8.79 1.84
CA LEU A 15 13.11 8.03 2.53
C LEU A 15 12.78 7.96 4.02
N ASP A 16 12.57 6.76 4.55
CA ASP A 16 12.41 6.52 5.97
C ASP A 16 13.78 6.17 6.59
N ILE A 17 14.26 7.02 7.50
CA ILE A 17 15.40 6.76 8.37
C ILE A 17 14.85 6.12 9.65
N ILE A 18 14.93 4.80 9.73
CA ILE A 18 14.30 4.01 10.78
C ILE A 18 15.31 3.71 11.88
N ASN A 19 15.03 4.23 13.08
CA ASN A 19 15.77 4.00 14.31
C ASN A 19 14.99 3.02 15.19
N VAL A 20 15.54 1.84 15.41
CA VAL A 20 14.96 0.84 16.32
C VAL A 20 15.52 1.08 17.71
N VAL A 21 14.67 1.31 18.69
CA VAL A 21 15.04 1.65 20.07
C VAL A 21 14.43 0.68 21.07
N ASN A 22 15.02 0.56 22.25
CA ASN A 22 14.45 -0.26 23.33
C ASN A 22 13.35 0.47 24.11
N LYS A 23 13.51 1.79 24.27
CA LYS A 23 12.54 2.74 24.81
C LYS A 23 12.61 4.01 23.98
N TYR A 24 11.54 4.79 23.98
CA TYR A 24 11.57 6.11 23.35
C TYR A 24 12.64 7.00 23.98
N PRO A 25 13.40 7.77 23.17
CA PRO A 25 14.30 8.77 23.71
C PRO A 25 13.47 9.83 24.46
N GLU A 26 13.97 10.22 25.63
CA GLU A 26 13.41 11.33 26.39
C GLU A 26 13.82 12.66 25.72
N GLU A 27 12.97 13.67 25.79
CA GLU A 27 13.29 15.00 25.27
C GLU A 27 14.56 15.54 25.92
N ASP A 28 15.42 16.19 25.13
CA ASP A 28 16.73 16.72 25.55
C ASP A 28 17.71 15.66 26.09
N THR A 29 17.64 14.42 25.56
CA THR A 29 18.59 13.34 25.90
C THR A 29 19.28 12.73 24.70
N ASP A 30 20.51 12.25 24.92
CA ASP A 30 21.25 11.46 23.95
C ASP A 30 21.08 9.96 24.21
N SER A 31 20.50 9.24 23.25
CA SER A 31 20.26 7.80 23.36
C SER A 31 20.80 7.06 22.14
N ARG A 32 21.43 5.89 22.36
CA ARG A 32 21.85 4.99 21.27
C ARG A 32 20.68 4.13 20.82
N CYS A 33 20.44 4.07 19.51
CA CYS A 33 19.50 3.10 18.93
C CYS A 33 20.11 1.68 18.95
N LEU A 34 19.24 0.67 18.93
CA LEU A 34 19.61 -0.74 18.79
C LEU A 34 20.07 -1.07 17.37
N SER A 35 19.42 -0.47 16.37
CA SER A 35 19.82 -0.53 14.97
C SER A 35 19.23 0.65 14.20
N GLN A 36 19.86 0.99 13.08
CA GLN A 36 19.38 2.02 12.16
C GLN A 36 19.41 1.46 10.73
N ARG A 37 18.40 1.80 9.93
CA ARG A 37 18.35 1.44 8.50
C ARG A 37 17.64 2.52 7.69
N TRP A 38 17.95 2.57 6.41
CA TRP A 38 17.22 3.36 5.43
C TRP A 38 16.24 2.46 4.70
N GLN A 39 15.04 2.95 4.47
CA GLN A 39 14.00 2.23 3.77
C GLN A 39 13.22 3.19 2.89
N ARG A 40 12.85 2.77 1.68
CA ARG A 40 11.90 3.53 0.87
C ARG A 40 10.50 3.42 1.50
N GLY A 41 9.86 4.56 1.73
CA GLY A 41 8.54 4.71 2.33
C GLY A 41 7.52 5.40 1.41
N GLY A 42 6.42 5.89 2.01
CA GLY A 42 5.26 6.50 1.35
C GLY A 42 4.21 5.46 0.93
N ASN A 43 2.91 5.74 1.08
CA ASN A 43 1.86 4.71 0.97
C ASN A 43 1.81 4.08 -0.43
N ALA A 44 1.75 4.91 -1.48
CA ALA A 44 1.72 4.41 -2.86
C ALA A 44 3.01 3.66 -3.23
N SER A 45 4.16 4.23 -2.87
CA SER A 45 5.48 3.60 -3.05
C SER A 45 5.57 2.26 -2.29
N ASN A 46 5.01 2.21 -1.10
CA ASN A 46 4.98 1.01 -0.28
C ASN A 46 4.12 -0.08 -0.91
N SER A 47 2.97 0.31 -1.44
CA SER A 47 2.07 -0.58 -2.17
C SER A 47 2.76 -1.20 -3.38
N CYS A 48 3.55 -0.43 -4.16
CA CYS A 48 4.34 -0.97 -5.27
C CYS A 48 5.30 -2.08 -4.83
N THR A 49 6.00 -1.89 -3.70
CA THR A 49 6.89 -2.94 -3.16
C THR A 49 6.16 -4.24 -2.90
N VAL A 50 4.96 -4.17 -2.33
CA VAL A 50 4.17 -5.36 -1.99
C VAL A 50 3.60 -6.00 -3.25
N LEU A 51 3.11 -5.21 -4.20
CA LEU A 51 2.65 -5.70 -5.51
C LEU A 51 3.77 -6.43 -6.27
N SER A 52 4.98 -5.86 -6.30
CA SER A 52 6.15 -6.49 -6.91
C SER A 52 6.50 -7.82 -6.22
N LEU A 53 6.54 -7.86 -4.89
CA LEU A 53 6.81 -9.11 -4.14
C LEU A 53 5.73 -10.19 -4.35
N LEU A 54 4.48 -9.79 -4.63
CA LEU A 54 3.38 -10.69 -5.02
C LEU A 54 3.44 -11.12 -6.49
N GLY A 55 4.43 -10.63 -7.26
CA GLY A 55 4.64 -10.95 -8.67
C GLY A 55 3.69 -10.22 -9.63
N ALA A 56 3.09 -9.09 -9.20
CA ALA A 56 2.32 -8.23 -10.11
C ALA A 56 3.22 -7.14 -10.70
N PRO A 57 3.30 -7.01 -12.04
CA PRO A 57 3.95 -5.86 -12.67
C PRO A 57 3.28 -4.56 -12.20
N CYS A 58 4.07 -3.65 -11.64
CA CYS A 58 3.57 -2.39 -11.12
C CYS A 58 4.44 -1.22 -11.55
N ALA A 59 3.84 -0.03 -11.50
CA ALA A 59 4.49 1.22 -11.75
C ALA A 59 4.19 2.20 -10.61
N PHE A 60 5.10 3.13 -10.38
CA PHE A 60 4.95 4.21 -9.43
C PHE A 60 4.88 5.56 -10.16
N MET A 61 3.95 6.41 -9.74
CA MET A 61 3.89 7.82 -10.14
C MET A 61 3.84 8.69 -8.89
N GLY A 62 4.79 9.61 -8.80
CA GLY A 62 4.93 10.53 -7.69
C GLY A 62 6.01 11.56 -8.00
N SER A 63 6.13 12.56 -7.15
CA SER A 63 7.14 13.59 -7.29
C SER A 63 8.46 13.19 -6.61
N LEU A 64 9.57 13.51 -7.27
CA LEU A 64 10.92 13.47 -6.70
C LEU A 64 11.67 14.74 -7.05
N SER A 65 12.64 15.12 -6.24
CA SER A 65 13.62 16.17 -6.54
C SER A 65 15.01 15.56 -6.56
N ALA A 66 15.82 15.95 -7.56
CA ALA A 66 17.13 15.35 -7.81
C ALA A 66 18.07 15.51 -6.59
N GLY A 67 18.76 14.43 -6.23
CA GLY A 67 19.68 14.44 -5.09
C GLY A 67 19.93 13.05 -4.52
N PRO A 68 20.74 12.93 -3.46
CA PRO A 68 21.11 11.64 -2.86
C PRO A 68 19.91 10.80 -2.41
N VAL A 69 18.88 11.44 -1.87
CA VAL A 69 17.63 10.79 -1.44
C VAL A 69 16.90 10.16 -2.63
N ALA A 70 16.73 10.92 -3.73
CA ALA A 70 16.12 10.40 -4.95
C ALA A 70 16.96 9.27 -5.56
N ASN A 71 18.29 9.37 -5.55
CA ASN A 71 19.16 8.31 -6.07
C ASN A 71 18.97 6.99 -5.30
N PHE A 72 18.89 7.05 -3.97
CA PHE A 72 18.60 5.88 -3.15
C PHE A 72 17.23 5.29 -3.47
N ILE A 73 16.19 6.14 -3.56
CA ILE A 73 14.82 5.72 -3.86
C ILE A 73 14.73 5.05 -5.24
N MET A 74 15.33 5.66 -6.27
CA MET A 74 15.31 5.13 -7.64
C MET A 74 16.07 3.80 -7.74
N ALA A 75 17.17 3.65 -7.00
CA ALA A 75 17.89 2.38 -6.92
C ALA A 75 17.06 1.27 -6.25
N ASP A 76 16.35 1.56 -5.15
CA ASP A 76 15.48 0.56 -4.50
C ASP A 76 14.24 0.22 -5.35
N PHE A 77 13.66 1.19 -6.08
CA PHE A 77 12.62 0.90 -7.07
C PHE A 77 13.13 -0.07 -8.15
N SER A 78 14.30 0.21 -8.72
CA SER A 78 14.92 -0.66 -9.74
C SER A 78 15.26 -2.04 -9.20
N GLN A 79 15.73 -2.16 -7.95
CA GLN A 79 16.03 -3.46 -7.33
C GLN A 79 14.79 -4.34 -7.18
N ARG A 80 13.60 -3.74 -7.18
CA ARG A 80 12.31 -4.42 -6.99
C ARG A 80 11.51 -4.51 -8.29
N ASP A 81 12.12 -4.24 -9.45
CA ASP A 81 11.46 -4.29 -10.76
C ASP A 81 10.17 -3.43 -10.82
N ILE A 82 10.18 -2.28 -10.13
CA ILE A 82 9.07 -1.32 -10.15
C ILE A 82 9.33 -0.30 -11.26
N ASP A 83 8.38 -0.15 -12.17
CA ASP A 83 8.47 0.84 -13.24
C ASP A 83 8.31 2.27 -12.70
N VAL A 84 9.27 3.12 -13.00
CA VAL A 84 9.35 4.52 -12.56
C VAL A 84 9.29 5.50 -13.72
N SER A 85 8.87 5.06 -14.92
CA SER A 85 8.79 5.94 -16.11
C SER A 85 7.79 7.08 -15.96
N ALA A 86 6.87 6.98 -15.00
CA ALA A 86 5.86 7.99 -14.70
C ALA A 86 6.24 8.94 -13.54
N VAL A 87 7.45 8.80 -12.97
CA VAL A 87 7.93 9.71 -11.92
C VAL A 87 8.11 11.11 -12.49
N VAL A 88 7.66 12.10 -11.71
CA VAL A 88 7.79 13.53 -12.06
C VAL A 88 8.98 14.10 -11.29
N LEU A 89 10.00 14.55 -12.01
CA LEU A 89 11.13 15.25 -11.41
C LEU A 89 10.80 16.74 -11.28
N GLN A 90 10.72 17.21 -10.04
CA GLN A 90 10.49 18.60 -9.69
C GLN A 90 11.81 19.37 -9.69
N VAL A 91 11.76 20.63 -10.10
CA VAL A 91 12.92 21.56 -10.08
C VAL A 91 13.10 22.20 -8.70
N GLU A 92 11.99 22.37 -7.97
CA GLU A 92 11.94 22.99 -6.64
C GLU A 92 11.55 21.97 -5.56
N GLY A 93 11.83 22.31 -4.30
CA GLY A 93 11.58 21.46 -3.15
C GLY A 93 12.59 20.30 -3.01
N GLN A 94 12.40 19.51 -1.96
CA GLN A 94 13.27 18.37 -1.65
C GLN A 94 12.47 17.07 -1.60
N THR A 95 13.10 15.96 -2.00
CA THR A 95 12.48 14.64 -1.83
C THR A 95 12.21 14.38 -0.33
N PRO A 96 10.99 14.02 0.08
CA PRO A 96 10.63 13.87 1.48
C PRO A 96 11.48 12.82 2.21
N CYS A 97 11.85 13.12 3.44
CA CYS A 97 12.53 12.23 4.36
C CYS A 97 11.76 12.15 5.68
N ALA A 98 11.68 10.97 6.27
CA ALA A 98 11.03 10.77 7.56
C ALA A 98 12.02 10.18 8.57
N CYS A 99 12.07 10.78 9.75
CA CYS A 99 12.73 10.18 10.90
C CYS A 99 11.71 9.30 11.63
N CYS A 100 11.94 7.99 11.57
CA CYS A 100 11.07 6.99 12.19
C CYS A 100 11.74 6.45 13.45
N VAL A 101 11.02 6.46 14.57
CA VAL A 101 11.42 5.80 15.82
C VAL A 101 10.50 4.61 16.02
N VAL A 102 11.06 3.40 16.07
CA VAL A 102 10.33 2.14 16.24
C VAL A 102 10.74 1.51 17.56
N CYS A 103 9.77 1.18 18.40
CA CYS A 103 9.99 0.61 19.73
C CYS A 103 9.32 -0.77 19.83
N PRO A 104 10.04 -1.88 19.52
CA PRO A 104 9.45 -3.21 19.49
C PRO A 104 8.88 -3.66 20.84
N SER A 105 9.46 -3.20 21.96
CA SER A 105 9.00 -3.52 23.32
C SER A 105 7.55 -3.05 23.58
N THR A 106 7.13 -1.96 22.95
CA THR A 106 5.76 -1.42 23.03
C THR A 106 4.95 -1.66 21.77
N GLY A 107 5.58 -2.16 20.70
CA GLY A 107 4.96 -2.37 19.38
C GLY A 107 4.60 -1.06 18.64
N THR A 108 5.07 0.09 19.11
CA THR A 108 4.69 1.40 18.56
C THR A 108 5.75 1.99 17.63
N ARG A 109 5.33 2.97 16.82
CA ARG A 109 6.21 3.78 15.99
C ARG A 109 5.80 5.24 16.03
N THR A 110 6.77 6.13 15.89
CA THR A 110 6.56 7.58 15.70
C THR A 110 7.29 8.01 14.44
N VAL A 111 6.61 8.79 13.60
CA VAL A 111 7.12 9.25 12.31
C VAL A 111 7.14 10.78 12.32
N VAL A 112 8.32 11.36 12.16
CA VAL A 112 8.50 12.80 11.94
C VAL A 112 8.84 12.99 10.47
N LEU A 113 7.87 13.42 9.68
CA LEU A 113 8.03 13.66 8.25
C LEU A 113 8.54 15.09 8.03
N SER A 114 9.58 15.26 7.22
CA SER A 114 10.06 16.58 6.80
C SER A 114 9.05 17.25 5.87
N ASP A 115 8.69 18.49 6.16
CA ASP A 115 8.02 19.36 5.18
C ASP A 115 9.07 19.88 4.19
N THR A 116 8.95 19.49 2.92
CA THR A 116 9.96 19.77 1.90
C THR A 116 9.50 20.70 0.79
N ASN A 117 8.26 21.21 0.88
CA ASN A 117 7.62 22.02 -0.17
C ASN A 117 7.72 21.39 -1.59
N LEU A 118 7.82 20.05 -1.68
CA LEU A 118 7.85 19.37 -2.97
C LEU A 118 6.43 19.37 -3.57
N PRO A 119 6.21 19.91 -4.78
CA PRO A 119 4.91 19.87 -5.41
C PRO A 119 4.43 18.45 -5.66
N ASP A 120 3.16 18.15 -5.35
CA ASP A 120 2.52 16.89 -5.74
C ASP A 120 2.34 16.83 -7.28
N VAL A 121 2.18 15.62 -7.80
CA VAL A 121 1.90 15.37 -9.22
C VAL A 121 0.61 16.09 -9.66
N THR A 122 0.61 16.67 -10.85
CA THR A 122 -0.53 17.40 -11.41
C THR A 122 -1.31 16.59 -12.45
N ALA A 123 -2.53 17.04 -12.77
CA ALA A 123 -3.33 16.45 -13.84
C ALA A 123 -2.66 16.60 -15.23
N GLU A 124 -1.84 17.63 -15.41
CA GLU A 124 -1.03 17.83 -16.62
C GLU A 124 0.07 16.77 -16.71
N ASP A 125 0.76 16.47 -15.61
CA ASP A 125 1.75 15.39 -15.58
C ASP A 125 1.12 14.03 -15.84
N PHE A 126 -0.04 13.78 -15.24
CA PHE A 126 -0.79 12.54 -15.46
C PHE A 126 -1.25 12.37 -16.91
N SER A 127 -1.53 13.46 -17.63
CA SER A 127 -1.94 13.40 -19.04
C SER A 127 -0.88 12.78 -19.97
N LYS A 128 0.38 12.74 -19.52
CA LYS A 128 1.52 12.14 -20.24
C LYS A 128 1.56 10.61 -20.06
N VAL A 129 0.75 10.05 -19.16
CA VAL A 129 0.72 8.61 -18.87
C VAL A 129 -0.04 7.85 -19.95
N HIS A 130 0.58 6.81 -20.51
CA HIS A 130 -0.05 5.93 -21.47
C HIS A 130 -1.00 4.91 -20.80
N LEU A 131 -2.27 5.29 -20.65
CA LEU A 131 -3.28 4.53 -19.89
C LEU A 131 -3.47 3.07 -20.36
N HIS A 132 -3.28 2.77 -21.65
CA HIS A 132 -3.45 1.42 -22.21
C HIS A 132 -2.54 0.35 -21.57
N GLN A 133 -1.44 0.78 -20.93
CA GLN A 133 -0.49 -0.11 -20.25
C GLN A 133 -1.01 -0.63 -18.91
N PHE A 134 -2.08 -0.05 -18.37
CA PHE A 134 -2.57 -0.33 -17.02
C PHE A 134 -3.91 -1.04 -17.04
N LYS A 135 -4.12 -1.91 -16.06
CA LYS A 135 -5.41 -2.54 -15.77
C LYS A 135 -6.03 -2.03 -14.47
N TRP A 136 -5.22 -1.41 -13.61
CA TRP A 136 -5.63 -0.89 -12.32
C TRP A 136 -4.79 0.35 -12.00
N ILE A 137 -5.42 1.40 -11.47
CA ILE A 137 -4.72 2.58 -10.96
C ILE A 137 -5.22 2.87 -9.54
N HIS A 138 -4.28 3.02 -8.62
CA HIS A 138 -4.51 3.31 -7.21
C HIS A 138 -4.01 4.71 -6.86
N TRP A 139 -4.85 5.53 -6.23
CA TRP A 139 -4.47 6.86 -5.74
C TRP A 139 -4.42 6.88 -4.22
N GLU A 140 -3.26 7.22 -3.68
CA GLU A 140 -3.14 7.74 -2.31
C GLU A 140 -3.73 9.17 -2.31
N GLY A 141 -4.76 9.43 -1.51
CA GLY A 141 -5.42 10.74 -1.44
C GLY A 141 -4.51 11.84 -0.89
N ARG A 142 -4.19 12.86 -1.70
CA ARG A 142 -3.26 13.95 -1.35
C ARG A 142 -3.75 15.33 -1.78
N ASN A 143 -3.52 15.69 -3.04
CA ASN A 143 -3.97 16.93 -3.68
C ASN A 143 -5.27 16.69 -4.45
N ALA A 144 -6.36 16.50 -3.69
CA ALA A 144 -7.59 15.90 -4.20
C ALA A 144 -8.20 16.61 -5.43
N GLU A 145 -8.10 17.94 -5.55
CA GLU A 145 -8.62 18.65 -6.73
C GLU A 145 -7.92 18.23 -8.03
N GLU A 146 -6.60 18.06 -8.00
CA GLU A 146 -5.82 17.57 -9.14
C GLU A 146 -6.09 16.08 -9.37
N GLN A 147 -6.17 15.29 -8.30
CA GLN A 147 -6.43 13.85 -8.40
C GLN A 147 -7.82 13.54 -8.99
N VAL A 148 -8.85 14.33 -8.67
CA VAL A 148 -10.16 14.22 -9.32
C VAL A 148 -10.04 14.44 -10.83
N LYS A 149 -9.27 15.44 -11.28
CA LYS A 149 -9.02 15.67 -12.71
C LYS A 149 -8.30 14.49 -13.36
N MET A 150 -7.31 13.89 -12.69
CA MET A 150 -6.61 12.69 -13.17
C MET A 150 -7.58 11.51 -13.31
N ILE A 151 -8.39 11.24 -12.28
CA ILE A 151 -9.36 10.15 -12.29
C ILE A 151 -10.37 10.35 -13.42
N GLN A 152 -10.86 11.58 -13.63
CA GLN A 152 -11.74 11.89 -14.76
C GLN A 152 -11.09 11.60 -16.13
N GLN A 153 -9.77 11.75 -16.28
CA GLN A 153 -9.08 11.33 -17.52
C GLN A 153 -9.18 9.81 -17.72
N VAL A 154 -9.06 9.03 -16.63
CA VAL A 154 -9.22 7.57 -16.67
C VAL A 154 -10.67 7.16 -16.92
N GLU A 155 -11.65 7.85 -16.34
CA GLU A 155 -13.07 7.63 -16.60
C GLU A 155 -13.42 7.91 -18.07
N ARG A 156 -12.91 9.00 -18.65
CA ARG A 156 -13.06 9.32 -20.08
C ARG A 156 -12.40 8.27 -20.97
N TYR A 157 -11.25 7.75 -20.57
CA TYR A 157 -10.61 6.66 -21.30
C TYR A 157 -11.43 5.37 -21.23
N ASN A 158 -11.94 5.04 -20.04
CA ASN A 158 -12.78 3.86 -19.80
C ASN A 158 -14.13 3.90 -20.54
N SER A 159 -14.70 5.08 -20.80
CA SER A 159 -15.97 5.19 -21.54
C SER A 159 -15.86 4.74 -23.00
N MET A 160 -14.64 4.74 -23.54
CA MET A 160 -14.33 4.29 -24.90
C MET A 160 -13.96 2.81 -24.98
N LEU A 161 -13.91 2.11 -23.85
CA LEU A 161 -13.44 0.72 -23.76
C LEU A 161 -14.56 -0.28 -23.45
N PRO A 162 -14.49 -1.51 -23.97
CA PRO A 162 -15.32 -2.62 -23.50
C PRO A 162 -15.11 -2.88 -22.00
N GLN A 163 -16.14 -3.38 -21.31
CA GLN A 163 -16.12 -3.59 -19.87
C GLN A 163 -14.91 -4.41 -19.38
N GLN A 164 -14.49 -5.42 -20.12
CA GLN A 164 -13.36 -6.30 -19.78
C GLN A 164 -11.98 -5.63 -19.90
N GLN A 165 -11.91 -4.48 -20.58
CA GLN A 165 -10.66 -3.75 -20.81
C GLN A 165 -10.54 -2.48 -19.98
N LYS A 166 -11.63 -2.07 -19.30
CA LYS A 166 -11.66 -0.89 -18.43
C LYS A 166 -10.62 -1.02 -17.31
N ILE A 167 -10.01 0.11 -16.99
CA ILE A 167 -9.07 0.26 -15.89
C ILE A 167 -9.87 0.37 -14.59
N THR A 168 -9.60 -0.50 -13.62
CA THR A 168 -10.17 -0.38 -12.28
C THR A 168 -9.51 0.76 -11.52
N ILE A 169 -10.33 1.59 -10.88
CA ILE A 169 -9.90 2.79 -10.13
C ILE A 169 -10.03 2.46 -8.65
N SER A 170 -8.97 2.66 -7.87
CA SER A 170 -9.05 2.61 -6.41
C SER A 170 -8.48 3.85 -5.77
N VAL A 171 -9.05 4.27 -4.64
CA VAL A 171 -8.60 5.46 -3.91
C VAL A 171 -8.42 5.10 -2.44
N GLU A 172 -7.37 5.63 -1.83
CA GLU A 172 -7.13 5.58 -0.39
C GLU A 172 -7.38 6.97 0.22
N ILE A 173 -8.25 7.03 1.22
CA ILE A 173 -8.53 8.22 2.03
C ILE A 173 -8.01 7.94 3.44
N GLU A 174 -6.73 8.23 3.67
CA GLU A 174 -6.06 7.90 4.93
C GLU A 174 -5.94 9.08 5.90
N LYS A 175 -5.80 10.32 5.40
CA LYS A 175 -5.68 11.52 6.24
C LYS A 175 -7.03 12.17 6.53
N THR A 176 -7.17 12.70 7.75
CA THR A 176 -8.33 13.47 8.23
C THR A 176 -8.31 14.90 7.66
N ARG A 177 -8.42 15.02 6.33
CA ARG A 177 -8.40 16.29 5.60
C ARG A 177 -9.66 16.37 4.74
N GLN A 178 -10.55 17.32 5.05
CA GLN A 178 -11.84 17.46 4.36
C GLN A 178 -11.75 17.49 2.81
N PRO A 179 -10.76 18.15 2.18
CA PRO A 179 -10.64 18.12 0.73
C PRO A 179 -10.48 16.71 0.14
N LEU A 180 -9.93 15.74 0.88
CA LEU A 180 -9.78 14.36 0.39
C LEU A 180 -11.11 13.61 0.27
N TYR A 181 -12.15 14.05 0.98
CA TYR A 181 -13.44 13.38 0.99
C TYR A 181 -14.18 13.52 -0.35
N GLN A 182 -13.73 14.42 -1.24
CA GLN A 182 -14.22 14.45 -2.62
C GLN A 182 -13.79 13.23 -3.45
N LEU A 183 -12.84 12.40 -2.96
CA LEU A 183 -12.38 11.19 -3.66
C LEU A 183 -13.32 9.99 -3.48
N PHE A 184 -14.17 9.98 -2.45
CA PHE A 184 -15.14 8.90 -2.20
C PHE A 184 -15.94 8.47 -3.45
N PRO A 185 -16.53 9.38 -4.25
CA PRO A 185 -17.36 9.01 -5.40
C PRO A 185 -16.57 8.54 -6.65
N HIS A 186 -15.24 8.44 -6.61
CA HIS A 186 -14.46 8.16 -7.82
C HIS A 186 -13.92 6.72 -7.92
N GLY A 187 -13.64 6.07 -6.80
CA GLY A 187 -13.09 4.71 -6.77
C GLY A 187 -14.13 3.62 -7.07
N ASP A 188 -13.77 2.61 -7.86
CA ASP A 188 -14.45 1.30 -7.86
C ASP A 188 -14.17 0.55 -6.54
N VAL A 189 -13.00 0.78 -5.95
CA VAL A 189 -12.61 0.32 -4.62
C VAL A 189 -12.12 1.50 -3.80
N VAL A 190 -12.72 1.75 -2.65
CA VAL A 190 -12.39 2.87 -1.76
C VAL A 190 -11.87 2.32 -0.45
N PHE A 191 -10.64 2.66 -0.09
CA PHE A 191 -10.05 2.39 1.21
C PHE A 191 -10.22 3.62 2.10
N VAL A 192 -10.85 3.45 3.26
CA VAL A 192 -10.97 4.51 4.28
C VAL A 192 -10.24 4.07 5.56
N SER A 193 -9.37 4.93 6.08
CA SER A 193 -8.62 4.61 7.30
C SER A 193 -9.51 4.64 8.55
N LYS A 194 -9.06 3.91 9.58
CA LYS A 194 -9.60 3.99 10.94
C LYS A 194 -9.64 5.43 11.48
N ASP A 195 -8.65 6.25 11.16
CA ASP A 195 -8.57 7.63 11.65
C ASP A 195 -9.58 8.54 10.96
N VAL A 196 -9.78 8.39 9.64
CA VAL A 196 -10.85 9.09 8.92
C VAL A 196 -12.22 8.64 9.40
N ALA A 197 -12.43 7.33 9.59
CA ALA A 197 -13.68 6.82 10.16
C ALA A 197 -14.00 7.45 11.53
N ARG A 198 -13.00 7.61 12.39
CA ARG A 198 -13.13 8.28 13.70
C ARG A 198 -13.39 9.77 13.58
N ASP A 199 -12.78 10.46 12.62
CA ASP A 199 -13.03 11.88 12.32
C ASP A 199 -14.51 12.12 11.94
N PHE A 200 -15.14 11.15 11.27
CA PHE A 200 -16.59 11.15 11.02
C PHE A 200 -17.45 10.69 12.20
N GLY A 201 -16.85 10.34 13.35
CA GLY A 201 -17.56 9.91 14.55
C GLY A 201 -17.91 8.42 14.61
N PHE A 202 -17.29 7.57 13.79
CA PHE A 202 -17.53 6.12 13.82
C PHE A 202 -16.51 5.39 14.71
N GLU A 203 -17.01 4.50 15.56
CA GLU A 203 -16.18 3.75 16.53
C GLU A 203 -15.79 2.33 16.08
N SER A 204 -16.34 1.87 14.95
CA SER A 204 -16.04 0.58 14.34
C SER A 204 -16.00 0.66 12.82
N ALA A 205 -15.31 -0.30 12.19
CA ALA A 205 -15.27 -0.43 10.74
C ALA A 205 -16.68 -0.64 10.18
N GLU A 206 -17.49 -1.53 10.78
CA GLU A 206 -18.88 -1.77 10.38
C GLU A 206 -19.73 -0.48 10.35
N ALA A 207 -19.65 0.32 11.42
CA ALA A 207 -20.38 1.59 11.51
C ALA A 207 -19.90 2.59 10.45
N ALA A 208 -18.58 2.66 10.23
CA ALA A 208 -17.99 3.52 9.21
C ALA A 208 -18.44 3.13 7.81
N LEU A 209 -18.45 1.82 7.50
CA LEU A 209 -18.95 1.33 6.22
C LEU A 209 -20.41 1.73 6.00
N LYS A 210 -21.30 1.45 6.97
CA LYS A 210 -22.72 1.81 6.87
C LYS A 210 -22.92 3.32 6.70
N GLY A 211 -22.19 4.14 7.46
CA GLY A 211 -22.35 5.59 7.46
C GLY A 211 -21.72 6.31 6.27
N LEU A 212 -20.69 5.72 5.64
CA LEU A 212 -19.97 6.34 4.53
C LEU A 212 -20.31 5.76 3.15
N TYR A 213 -21.02 4.62 3.08
CA TYR A 213 -21.32 3.97 1.80
C TYR A 213 -22.13 4.85 0.84
N SER A 214 -22.98 5.75 1.34
CA SER A 214 -23.73 6.70 0.50
C SER A 214 -22.83 7.71 -0.24
N ARG A 215 -21.56 7.83 0.14
CA ARG A 215 -20.58 8.73 -0.49
C ARG A 215 -19.83 8.08 -1.64
N VAL A 216 -19.81 6.75 -1.74
CA VAL A 216 -19.13 6.04 -2.84
C VAL A 216 -20.03 5.95 -4.07
N LYS A 217 -19.44 5.77 -5.27
CA LYS A 217 -20.24 5.60 -6.49
C LYS A 217 -21.00 4.28 -6.49
N GLN A 218 -22.06 4.24 -7.28
CA GLN A 218 -22.85 3.03 -7.49
C GLN A 218 -21.96 1.88 -7.99
N GLY A 219 -22.07 0.72 -7.34
CA GLY A 219 -21.30 -0.48 -7.68
C GLY A 219 -19.92 -0.57 -7.02
N ALA A 220 -19.48 0.45 -6.27
CA ALA A 220 -18.18 0.44 -5.61
C ALA A 220 -18.13 -0.47 -4.38
N ILE A 221 -16.91 -0.83 -3.97
CA ILE A 221 -16.62 -1.53 -2.72
C ILE A 221 -15.95 -0.53 -1.78
N LEU A 222 -16.50 -0.34 -0.58
CA LEU A 222 -15.89 0.43 0.49
C LEU A 222 -15.22 -0.52 1.48
N ILE A 223 -13.96 -0.25 1.84
CA ILE A 223 -13.13 -1.10 2.69
C ILE A 223 -12.56 -0.27 3.83
N CYS A 224 -12.65 -0.77 5.06
CA CYS A 224 -12.09 -0.14 6.24
C CYS A 224 -11.30 -1.15 7.08
N ALA A 225 -9.98 -0.99 7.12
CA ALA A 225 -9.11 -1.76 8.00
C ALA A 225 -9.07 -1.13 9.40
N TRP A 226 -9.19 -1.95 10.44
CA TRP A 226 -9.28 -1.53 11.83
C TRP A 226 -8.16 -2.11 12.70
N ALA A 227 -6.97 -2.20 12.11
CA ALA A 227 -5.74 -2.69 12.75
C ALA A 227 -5.91 -4.09 13.35
N GLU A 228 -5.70 -4.24 14.66
CA GLU A 228 -5.80 -5.53 15.38
C GLU A 228 -7.20 -6.15 15.34
N LYS A 229 -8.24 -5.37 15.02
CA LYS A 229 -9.60 -5.89 14.85
C LYS A 229 -9.86 -6.42 13.44
N GLY A 230 -8.87 -6.40 12.55
CA GLY A 230 -9.03 -6.90 11.19
C GLY A 230 -9.51 -5.84 10.20
N ALA A 231 -10.32 -6.25 9.24
CA ALA A 231 -10.86 -5.35 8.22
C ALA A 231 -12.24 -5.77 7.76
N ASP A 232 -13.02 -4.76 7.37
CA ASP A 232 -14.39 -4.94 6.89
C ASP A 232 -14.52 -4.35 5.48
N ALA A 233 -15.41 -4.93 4.69
CA ALA A 233 -15.81 -4.38 3.39
C ALA A 233 -17.33 -4.41 3.20
N LEU A 234 -17.85 -3.41 2.50
CA LEU A 234 -19.25 -3.31 2.08
C LEU A 234 -19.29 -3.08 0.57
N GLY A 235 -19.98 -3.96 -0.15
CA GLY A 235 -20.17 -3.88 -1.59
C GLY A 235 -21.63 -3.58 -1.97
N PRO A 236 -21.94 -3.59 -3.28
CA PRO A 236 -23.26 -3.22 -3.80
C PRO A 236 -24.37 -4.21 -3.46
N ASP A 237 -24.03 -5.41 -2.97
CA ASP A 237 -25.00 -6.37 -2.44
C ASP A 237 -25.53 -5.98 -1.05
N GLY A 238 -24.97 -4.93 -0.43
CA GLY A 238 -25.35 -4.46 0.90
C GLY A 238 -24.87 -5.36 2.04
N VAL A 239 -24.04 -6.37 1.75
CA VAL A 239 -23.55 -7.32 2.74
C VAL A 239 -22.19 -6.88 3.24
N ILE A 240 -22.07 -6.72 4.55
CA ILE A 240 -20.78 -6.48 5.20
C ILE A 240 -20.03 -7.80 5.33
N ILE A 241 -18.77 -7.79 4.91
CA ILE A 241 -17.85 -8.92 5.04
C ILE A 241 -16.74 -8.50 5.99
N HIS A 242 -16.50 -9.32 7.00
CA HIS A 242 -15.44 -9.12 7.98
C HIS A 242 -14.35 -10.18 7.83
N SER A 243 -13.10 -9.77 8.06
CA SER A 243 -11.98 -10.67 8.32
C SER A 243 -11.23 -10.21 9.56
N ASP A 244 -11.00 -11.14 10.48
CA ASP A 244 -10.13 -10.88 11.63
C ASP A 244 -8.71 -10.54 11.18
N ALA A 245 -7.98 -9.84 12.05
CA ALA A 245 -6.53 -9.72 11.92
C ALA A 245 -5.86 -11.06 12.22
N PHE A 246 -4.69 -11.26 11.63
CA PHE A 246 -3.83 -12.41 11.90
C PHE A 246 -2.56 -11.89 12.59
N PRO A 247 -2.59 -11.59 13.89
CA PRO A 247 -1.43 -11.00 14.56
C PRO A 247 -0.25 -11.99 14.55
N PRO A 248 0.99 -11.50 14.38
CA PRO A 248 2.17 -12.35 14.53
C PRO A 248 2.36 -12.73 15.99
N GLU A 249 3.10 -13.81 16.26
CA GLU A 249 3.48 -14.18 17.63
C GLU A 249 4.25 -13.06 18.34
N SER A 250 5.05 -12.30 17.59
CA SER A 250 5.77 -11.13 18.08
C SER A 250 5.63 -9.97 17.10
N LEU A 251 5.11 -8.84 17.59
CA LEU A 251 4.97 -7.62 16.82
C LEU A 251 6.28 -6.83 16.82
N VAL A 252 7.00 -6.89 15.70
CA VAL A 252 8.33 -6.26 15.58
C VAL A 252 8.27 -4.92 14.87
N ASP A 253 7.44 -4.78 13.84
CA ASP A 253 7.31 -3.56 13.04
C ASP A 253 5.91 -3.47 12.42
N THR A 254 5.29 -2.30 12.53
CA THR A 254 3.96 -2.00 11.95
C THR A 254 4.02 -0.99 10.81
N LEU A 255 5.22 -0.48 10.47
CA LEU A 255 5.40 0.52 9.43
C LEU A 255 5.00 -0.06 8.06
N GLY A 256 4.03 0.60 7.41
CA GLY A 256 3.50 0.17 6.11
C GLY A 256 2.57 -1.05 6.17
N ALA A 257 2.07 -1.45 7.34
CA ALA A 257 1.08 -2.54 7.44
C ALA A 257 -0.22 -2.23 6.68
N GLY A 258 -0.69 -0.97 6.74
CA GLY A 258 -1.85 -0.50 5.96
C GLY A 258 -1.62 -0.58 4.46
N ASP A 259 -0.49 -0.04 3.98
CA ASP A 259 -0.09 -0.12 2.57
C ASP A 259 0.01 -1.56 2.07
N THR A 260 0.52 -2.45 2.93
CA THR A 260 0.63 -3.88 2.63
C THR A 260 -0.76 -4.52 2.51
N PHE A 261 -1.70 -4.15 3.38
CA PHE A 261 -3.10 -4.57 3.26
C PHE A 261 -3.75 -4.05 1.97
N ASN A 262 -3.63 -2.75 1.66
CA ASN A 262 -4.22 -2.16 0.45
C ASN A 262 -3.69 -2.85 -0.82
N ALA A 263 -2.37 -3.00 -0.93
CA ALA A 263 -1.72 -3.67 -2.06
C ALA A 263 -2.14 -5.14 -2.20
N ALA A 264 -2.28 -5.85 -1.08
CA ALA A 264 -2.74 -7.23 -1.03
C ALA A 264 -4.19 -7.36 -1.55
N VAL A 265 -5.09 -6.46 -1.11
CA VAL A 265 -6.46 -6.41 -1.62
C VAL A 265 -6.48 -6.09 -3.12
N ILE A 266 -5.74 -5.06 -3.56
CA ILE A 266 -5.63 -4.66 -4.97
C ILE A 266 -5.13 -5.83 -5.83
N TYR A 267 -4.06 -6.50 -5.40
CA TYR A 267 -3.51 -7.66 -6.11
C TYR A 267 -4.59 -8.72 -6.36
N THR A 268 -5.30 -9.08 -5.30
CA THR A 268 -6.29 -10.16 -5.29
C THR A 268 -7.49 -9.82 -6.18
N LEU A 269 -8.07 -8.62 -6.00
CA LEU A 269 -9.16 -8.15 -6.84
C LEU A 269 -8.73 -8.02 -8.32
N SER A 270 -7.49 -7.61 -8.59
CA SER A 270 -6.95 -7.51 -9.96
C SER A 270 -6.76 -8.85 -10.68
N LYS A 271 -6.90 -9.97 -9.97
CA LYS A 271 -6.89 -11.35 -10.51
C LYS A 271 -8.32 -11.88 -10.75
N GLY A 272 -9.35 -11.10 -10.44
CA GLY A 272 -10.76 -11.51 -10.55
C GLY A 272 -11.26 -12.29 -9.34
N GLU A 273 -10.47 -12.38 -8.27
CA GLU A 273 -10.90 -12.99 -7.01
C GLU A 273 -11.80 -12.03 -6.22
N THR A 274 -12.67 -12.57 -5.37
CA THR A 274 -13.63 -11.76 -4.59
C THR A 274 -13.06 -11.40 -3.22
N PHE A 275 -13.57 -10.33 -2.59
CA PHE A 275 -13.22 -10.02 -1.21
C PHE A 275 -13.59 -11.15 -0.23
N LYS A 276 -14.66 -11.91 -0.50
CA LYS A 276 -14.99 -13.13 0.27
C LYS A 276 -13.87 -14.17 0.23
N HIS A 277 -13.12 -14.25 -0.87
CA HIS A 277 -11.97 -15.15 -0.98
C HIS A 277 -10.83 -14.71 -0.04
N LEU A 278 -10.56 -13.40 0.04
CA LEU A 278 -9.60 -12.80 0.99
C LEU A 278 -9.93 -13.15 2.45
N CYS A 279 -11.21 -13.18 2.81
CA CYS A 279 -11.68 -13.45 4.17
C CYS A 279 -11.83 -14.95 4.49
N SER A 280 -11.70 -15.84 3.51
CA SER A 280 -12.03 -17.27 3.70
C SER A 280 -10.97 -18.03 4.52
N ARG A 281 -11.41 -18.60 5.64
CA ARG A 281 -10.58 -19.12 6.75
C ARG A 281 -9.94 -20.50 6.55
N LYS A 282 -9.92 -21.12 5.37
CA LYS A 282 -9.59 -22.56 5.29
C LYS A 282 -8.18 -22.87 5.82
N PRO A 283 -8.04 -23.60 6.94
CA PRO A 283 -6.80 -24.27 7.30
C PRO A 283 -6.70 -25.53 6.43
N ALA A 284 -5.64 -25.66 5.63
CA ALA A 284 -5.40 -26.91 4.93
C ALA A 284 -5.01 -28.00 5.95
N LYS A 285 -5.65 -29.17 5.84
CA LYS A 285 -5.14 -30.41 6.45
C LYS A 285 -3.74 -30.72 5.88
N PRO A 286 -2.87 -31.40 6.64
CA PRO A 286 -1.45 -31.56 6.32
C PRO A 286 -1.25 -32.67 5.28
N GLN A 287 -1.74 -32.48 4.06
CA GLN A 287 -1.37 -33.29 2.90
C GLN A 287 -1.92 -32.62 1.64
N TYR A 288 -1.00 -32.05 0.85
CA TYR A 288 -1.18 -31.68 -0.55
C TYR A 288 -2.38 -30.77 -0.88
N SER A 289 -2.32 -29.48 -0.53
CA SER A 289 -2.89 -28.44 -1.40
C SER A 289 -2.32 -27.05 -1.11
N VAL A 290 -1.91 -26.38 -2.19
CA VAL A 290 -1.53 -24.98 -2.20
C VAL A 290 -2.82 -24.14 -2.14
N ALA A 291 -3.29 -23.87 -0.92
CA ALA A 291 -4.41 -22.93 -0.68
C ALA A 291 -4.22 -22.28 0.69
N ASN A 292 -3.22 -21.38 0.77
CA ASN A 292 -2.87 -20.64 1.99
C ASN A 292 -3.66 -19.33 2.05
N SER A 293 -4.35 -19.10 3.17
CA SER A 293 -5.01 -17.81 3.50
C SER A 293 -4.09 -16.62 3.18
N PHE A 294 -4.58 -15.70 2.37
CA PHE A 294 -3.80 -14.63 1.75
C PHE A 294 -3.26 -13.62 2.78
N ILE A 295 -3.99 -13.39 3.88
CA ILE A 295 -3.57 -12.46 4.94
C ILE A 295 -2.33 -12.99 5.68
N ASN A 296 -2.13 -14.31 5.80
CA ASN A 296 -0.89 -14.86 6.38
C ASN A 296 0.35 -14.59 5.49
N LYS A 297 0.18 -14.45 4.18
CA LYS A 297 1.28 -14.05 3.28
C LYS A 297 1.64 -12.57 3.47
N VAL A 298 0.67 -11.72 3.83
CA VAL A 298 0.86 -10.27 4.08
C VAL A 298 1.82 -10.01 5.25
N LEU A 299 1.77 -10.81 6.33
CA LEU A 299 2.72 -10.70 7.45
C LEU A 299 4.16 -11.04 7.06
N ILE A 300 4.35 -12.05 6.21
CA ILE A 300 5.67 -12.45 5.71
C ILE A 300 6.30 -11.30 4.90
N LEU A 301 5.48 -10.55 4.16
CA LEU A 301 5.92 -9.43 3.33
C LEU A 301 6.36 -8.20 4.15
N ILE A 302 5.74 -7.95 5.31
CA ILE A 302 6.21 -6.89 6.24
C ILE A 302 7.62 -7.24 6.75
N HIS A 303 7.89 -8.51 7.07
CA HIS A 303 9.22 -8.93 7.52
C HIS A 303 10.28 -8.91 6.39
N ALA A 304 9.87 -9.18 5.14
CA ALA A 304 10.76 -9.08 3.97
C ALA A 304 11.17 -7.63 3.63
N ARG A 305 10.44 -6.63 4.13
CA ARG A 305 10.78 -5.21 3.95
C ARG A 305 11.91 -4.73 4.88
N THR A 306 12.20 -5.45 5.97
CA THR A 306 13.09 -4.97 7.05
C THR A 306 14.48 -5.59 7.06
N LYS A 307 14.77 -6.58 6.19
CA LYS A 307 16.10 -7.24 6.12
C LYS A 307 16.64 -7.28 4.69
N PRO A 308 17.98 -7.27 4.50
CA PRO A 308 18.58 -7.61 3.21
C PRO A 308 18.14 -9.01 2.81
N VAL A 309 17.59 -9.15 1.61
CA VAL A 309 17.11 -10.42 1.02
C VAL A 309 18.17 -11.54 1.13
N LEU A 310 19.45 -11.18 1.18
CA LEU A 310 20.59 -12.11 1.29
C LEU A 310 20.79 -12.77 2.66
N THR A 311 20.39 -12.16 3.78
CA THR A 311 20.72 -12.71 5.12
C THR A 311 19.78 -13.84 5.53
N TYR A 312 18.60 -13.92 4.92
CA TYR A 312 17.65 -15.03 5.16
C TYR A 312 18.06 -16.33 4.44
N ILE A 313 18.97 -16.25 3.45
CA ILE A 313 19.39 -17.38 2.60
C ILE A 313 20.39 -18.31 3.31
N ARG A 314 21.07 -17.87 4.40
CA ARG A 314 22.12 -18.67 5.06
C ARG A 314 21.68 -19.49 6.30
N CYS A 315 20.53 -19.21 6.91
CA CYS A 315 20.06 -19.96 8.09
C CYS A 315 19.04 -21.07 7.78
N CYS A 316 18.49 -21.11 6.56
CA CYS A 316 17.54 -22.14 6.15
C CYS A 316 18.24 -23.10 5.19
N LYS A 317 18.19 -24.41 5.43
CA LYS A 317 18.57 -25.42 4.43
C LYS A 317 17.60 -25.31 3.24
N CYS A 318 17.93 -24.46 2.27
CA CYS A 318 17.16 -24.29 1.04
C CYS A 318 17.52 -25.41 0.06
N THR A 319 16.52 -26.16 -0.42
CA THR A 319 16.64 -26.96 -1.65
C THR A 319 16.13 -26.13 -2.82
N TRP A 320 16.97 -25.99 -3.85
CA TRP A 320 16.66 -25.27 -5.08
C TRP A 320 15.64 -26.03 -5.92
N ILE A 321 14.51 -25.40 -6.26
CA ILE A 321 13.60 -25.85 -7.32
C ILE A 321 13.27 -24.64 -8.20
N GLY A 322 14.10 -24.36 -9.21
CA GLY A 322 13.88 -23.27 -10.17
C GLY A 322 14.03 -21.84 -9.59
N SER A 323 13.63 -20.83 -10.38
CA SER A 323 13.88 -19.39 -10.16
C SER A 323 13.07 -18.72 -9.02
N TYR A 324 12.47 -19.48 -8.10
CA TYR A 324 11.64 -18.92 -7.01
C TYR A 324 12.02 -19.51 -5.64
N ILE A 325 12.18 -18.62 -4.65
CA ILE A 325 12.43 -18.98 -3.25
C ILE A 325 11.10 -19.21 -2.55
N ILE A 326 10.87 -20.43 -2.05
CA ILE A 326 9.75 -20.77 -1.17
C ILE A 326 10.32 -21.03 0.22
N LEU A 327 9.94 -20.21 1.21
CA LEU A 327 10.30 -20.40 2.61
C LEU A 327 9.35 -21.41 3.27
N PHE A 328 9.88 -22.56 3.69
CA PHE A 328 9.18 -23.50 4.56
C PHE A 328 9.59 -23.23 6.01
N TYR A 329 8.63 -23.15 6.94
CA TYR A 329 8.88 -23.39 8.36
C TYR A 329 8.60 -24.87 8.64
N ALA A 330 9.59 -25.58 9.18
CA ALA A 330 9.41 -26.88 9.80
C ALA A 330 9.29 -26.68 11.32
N THR A 331 8.14 -27.13 11.85
CA THR A 331 7.73 -27.42 13.24
C THR A 331 8.49 -26.77 14.38
#